data_AF-A0A8C4YJ08-F1
#
_entry.id   AF-A0A8C4YJ08-F1
#
_cell.length_a   1.000
_cell.length_b   1.000
_cell.length_c   1.000
_cell.angle_alpha   90.00
_cell.angle_beta   90.00
_cell.angle_gamma   90.00
#
_symmetry.space_group_name_H-M   'P 1'
#
loop_
_entity.id
_entity.type
_entity.pdbx_description
1 polymer ?
#
loop_
_entity_poly.entity_id
_entity_poly.type
_entity_poly.pdbx_seq_one_letter_code
_entity_poly.pdbx_strand_id
1 'polypeptide(L)'
;MKWERLAMHHSAESLVPVPVLFAGSLMLKATLLKSKQLLFNHLDGPGVPRLREPRGLFAVPTSRGPLQAPRWPVECEVIKEQIQHIEWVPPEPEPFYQPTGNEPAPLIVGEEKGTVVYHIKPVAKGSYFTCSRVGGARGPITSPAISLEGPEDTTLLFESRFESGNLQKAVRVGPYEYELTLRMDLYTSKHTQWFYFQVRNTRKGITYRFSIVNLMKPKSLYSMGMKPLLYSQRDAQTRGVGWRREGGDIRYYRCSSEEGQAMYCLTWTVCFPHDHDTCYFAHFYPYTFSDLQRYLLAVASDPVRSQYCKLRVLCSSLAGNTVYLLTITSPSQNPPATAAKKAVVLSARVHPGETNGSWVMRGFLDFILSDSPDAQLLRELFIFKVVPMLNPDGVIVGNYRCSLAGRDLNRNYQTVLKESFPCIWHTRRMIQR
;
A
#
# COMPACT_ATOMS: atom_id res chain seq x y z
N MET A 1 33.52 -19.66 39.72
CA MET A 1 34.76 -19.33 40.45
C MET A 1 35.93 -19.59 39.51
N LYS A 2 36.92 -18.68 39.50
CA LYS A 2 38.15 -18.61 38.68
C LYS A 2 38.97 -19.91 38.71
N TRP A 3 39.82 -20.26 37.73
CA TRP A 3 41.17 -19.73 37.40
C TRP A 3 41.62 -20.31 36.03
N GLU A 4 42.10 -19.52 35.03
CA GLU A 4 43.52 -19.26 34.62
C GLU A 4 44.36 -20.47 34.19
N ARG A 5 45.41 -20.45 33.33
CA ARG A 5 45.92 -19.67 32.16
C ARG A 5 47.25 -20.38 31.74
N LEU A 6 47.77 -20.11 30.52
CA LEU A 6 49.20 -20.12 30.08
C LEU A 6 49.88 -21.50 29.80
N ALA A 7 50.85 -21.70 28.89
CA ALA A 7 51.75 -20.85 28.05
C ALA A 7 52.28 -21.72 26.85
N MET A 8 52.37 -21.20 25.62
CA MET A 8 53.54 -20.62 24.90
C MET A 8 54.83 -21.45 24.77
N HIS A 9 55.29 -21.59 23.51
CA HIS A 9 56.71 -21.70 23.13
C HIS A 9 57.05 -20.62 22.09
N HIS A 10 58.14 -19.89 22.35
CA HIS A 10 58.76 -18.87 21.51
C HIS A 10 59.88 -19.45 20.63
N SER A 11 60.11 -18.83 19.47
CA SER A 11 61.46 -18.44 19.04
C SER A 11 61.37 -17.21 18.11
N ALA A 12 62.36 -16.33 18.22
CA ALA A 12 62.46 -15.00 17.62
C ALA A 12 63.83 -14.87 16.95
N GLU A 13 63.91 -14.06 15.89
CA GLU A 13 65.11 -13.42 15.32
C GLU A 13 64.64 -12.62 14.09
N SER A 14 65.23 -11.53 13.61
CA SER A 14 65.83 -10.30 14.13
C SER A 14 65.81 -9.30 12.94
N LEU A 15 65.86 -7.99 13.19
CA LEU A 15 65.64 -6.91 12.19
C LEU A 15 66.93 -6.09 11.93
N VAL A 16 66.85 -5.23 10.89
CA VAL A 16 67.54 -3.93 10.63
C VAL A 16 68.66 -3.98 9.53
N PRO A 17 68.89 -2.96 8.64
CA PRO A 17 68.06 -2.30 7.59
C PRO A 17 68.89 -2.00 6.28
N VAL A 18 68.69 -0.83 5.61
CA VAL A 18 69.43 -0.08 4.52
C VAL A 18 68.83 -0.07 3.06
N PRO A 19 69.09 0.94 2.16
CA PRO A 19 68.10 1.95 1.75
C PRO A 19 67.94 2.21 0.21
N VAL A 20 67.11 3.21 -0.09
CA VAL A 20 66.63 3.88 -1.32
C VAL A 20 67.59 4.04 -2.54
N LEU A 21 67.04 3.91 -3.76
CA LEU A 21 67.46 4.69 -4.96
C LEU A 21 66.26 4.97 -5.91
N PHE A 22 66.22 6.18 -6.46
CA PHE A 22 65.23 6.78 -7.38
C PHE A 22 65.53 6.46 -8.87
N ALA A 23 64.48 6.28 -9.71
CA ALA A 23 64.33 6.87 -11.06
C ALA A 23 63.13 6.27 -11.83
N GLY A 24 62.40 7.10 -12.59
CA GLY A 24 61.64 6.64 -13.78
C GLY A 24 60.16 7.02 -13.87
N SER A 25 59.87 8.12 -14.56
CA SER A 25 58.55 8.63 -14.94
C SER A 25 57.84 7.76 -15.99
N LEU A 26 56.53 7.49 -15.83
CA LEU A 26 55.61 7.41 -16.96
C LEU A 26 54.17 7.76 -16.54
N MET A 27 53.61 8.73 -17.26
CA MET A 27 52.28 9.29 -17.07
C MET A 27 51.15 8.25 -17.10
N LEU A 28 50.25 8.33 -16.11
CA LEU A 28 48.85 7.95 -16.26
C LEU A 28 48.00 9.16 -15.87
N LYS A 29 47.34 9.74 -16.87
CA LYS A 29 46.31 10.78 -16.74
C LYS A 29 45.25 10.28 -15.75
N ALA A 30 45.31 10.74 -14.51
CA ALA A 30 44.20 10.60 -13.57
C ALA A 30 43.07 11.50 -14.06
N THR A 31 42.08 10.91 -14.73
CA THR A 31 40.75 11.52 -14.86
C THR A 31 40.23 11.77 -13.45
N LEU A 32 40.35 13.02 -12.99
CA LEU A 32 39.68 13.52 -11.80
C LEU A 32 38.21 13.13 -11.87
N LEU A 33 37.79 12.23 -10.97
CA LEU A 33 36.39 11.93 -10.68
C LEU A 33 35.68 13.26 -10.37
N LYS A 34 35.00 13.83 -11.35
CA LYS A 34 34.15 15.02 -11.16
C LYS A 34 32.95 14.61 -10.31
N SER A 35 33.07 14.75 -8.99
CA SER A 35 31.94 14.62 -8.08
C SER A 35 30.98 15.80 -8.30
N LYS A 36 29.73 15.50 -8.69
CA LYS A 36 28.62 16.49 -8.82
C LYS A 36 28.01 16.89 -7.46
N GLN A 37 28.63 16.48 -6.35
CA GLN A 37 28.16 16.76 -4.98
C GLN A 37 28.70 18.06 -4.40
N LEU A 38 29.65 18.74 -5.02
CA LEU A 38 30.18 20.00 -4.50
C LEU A 38 29.61 21.18 -5.29
N LEU A 39 29.00 22.14 -4.58
CA LEU A 39 28.58 23.44 -5.09
C LEU A 39 29.57 24.49 -4.60
N PHE A 40 29.97 25.39 -5.50
CA PHE A 40 30.77 26.56 -5.20
C PHE A 40 29.87 27.79 -5.34
N ASN A 41 29.62 28.49 -4.23
CA ASN A 41 28.88 29.75 -4.24
C ASN A 41 29.84 30.88 -4.61
N HIS A 42 29.49 31.69 -5.61
CA HIS A 42 30.26 32.88 -5.99
C HIS A 42 29.80 34.18 -5.31
N LEU A 43 28.79 34.12 -4.44
CA LEU A 43 28.18 35.32 -3.83
C LEU A 43 28.68 35.63 -2.39
N ASP A 44 29.35 34.69 -1.72
CA ASP A 44 29.85 34.87 -0.32
C ASP A 44 31.39 34.74 -0.19
N GLY A 45 32.13 34.96 -1.28
CA GLY A 45 33.59 34.86 -1.33
C GLY A 45 34.11 33.51 -1.87
N PRO A 46 35.35 33.47 -2.40
CA PRO A 46 35.83 32.35 -3.18
C PRO A 46 36.18 31.13 -2.31
N GLY A 47 35.48 30.00 -2.56
CA GLY A 47 36.08 28.69 -2.36
C GLY A 47 35.61 27.84 -1.18
N VAL A 48 34.49 28.13 -0.51
CA VAL A 48 33.92 27.19 0.48
C VAL A 48 33.07 26.13 -0.23
N PRO A 49 33.53 24.86 -0.34
CA PRO A 49 32.75 23.82 -0.97
C PRO A 49 31.55 23.44 -0.08
N ARG A 50 30.33 23.57 -0.60
CA ARG A 50 29.13 23.04 0.06
C ARG A 50 28.70 21.74 -0.60
N LEU A 51 28.39 20.74 0.22
CA LEU A 51 27.75 19.52 -0.25
C LEU A 51 26.34 19.85 -0.76
N ARG A 52 26.05 19.45 -2.00
CA ARG A 52 24.71 19.44 -2.58
C ARG A 52 23.85 18.54 -1.71
N GLU A 53 22.67 19.02 -1.29
CA GLU A 53 21.73 18.18 -0.57
C GLU A 53 21.50 16.86 -1.32
N PRO A 54 21.53 15.70 -0.64
CA PRO A 54 21.40 14.43 -1.32
C PRO A 54 20.02 14.35 -1.98
N ARG A 55 20.01 14.37 -3.32
CA ARG A 55 18.81 14.10 -4.10
C ARG A 55 18.41 12.65 -3.87
N GLY A 56 17.50 12.43 -2.91
CA GLY A 56 16.91 11.12 -2.64
C GLY A 56 17.01 10.62 -1.20
N LEU A 57 17.58 11.36 -0.24
CA LEU A 57 17.58 10.88 1.16
C LEU A 57 16.24 11.09 1.85
N PHE A 58 15.54 12.21 1.63
CA PHE A 58 14.19 12.46 2.18
C PHE A 58 13.46 13.51 1.34
N ALA A 59 13.07 13.18 0.11
CA ALA A 59 12.25 14.10 -0.68
C ALA A 59 10.87 14.23 0.00
N VAL A 60 10.71 15.23 0.86
CA VAL A 60 9.39 15.72 1.27
C VAL A 60 8.67 16.12 -0.03
N PRO A 61 7.38 15.81 -0.20
CA PRO A 61 6.60 16.32 -1.32
C PRO A 61 6.76 17.84 -1.35
N THR A 62 7.55 18.35 -2.29
CA THR A 62 7.65 19.79 -2.51
C THR A 62 6.42 20.19 -3.30
N SER A 63 5.84 21.34 -2.98
CA SER A 63 4.68 21.91 -3.69
C SER A 63 4.91 22.14 -5.20
N ARG A 64 6.12 21.87 -5.70
CA ARG A 64 6.56 22.09 -7.08
C ARG A 64 6.99 20.81 -7.81
N GLY A 65 6.87 19.63 -7.20
CA GLY A 65 7.28 18.35 -7.79
C GLY A 65 6.13 17.37 -8.00
N PRO A 66 6.22 16.45 -8.99
CA PRO A 66 5.23 15.38 -9.14
C PRO A 66 5.22 14.46 -7.91
N LEU A 67 4.06 13.87 -7.62
CA LEU A 67 3.92 12.86 -6.56
C LEU A 67 4.94 11.74 -6.80
N GLN A 68 5.57 11.26 -5.73
CA GLN A 68 6.47 10.12 -5.83
C GLN A 68 5.66 8.90 -6.28
N ALA A 69 5.94 8.41 -7.48
CA ALA A 69 5.29 7.22 -8.02
C ALA A 69 5.53 6.00 -7.09
N PRO A 70 4.49 5.20 -6.81
CA PRO A 70 4.61 4.03 -5.95
C PRO A 70 5.68 3.04 -6.44
N ARG A 71 6.48 2.54 -5.50
CA ARG A 71 7.42 1.44 -5.73
C ARG A 71 6.75 0.10 -5.42
N TRP A 72 6.93 -0.83 -6.33
CA TRP A 72 6.36 -2.18 -6.30
C TRP A 72 7.49 -3.21 -6.27
N PRO A 73 7.26 -4.41 -5.74
CA PRO A 73 8.14 -5.53 -6.01
C PRO A 73 8.41 -5.70 -7.51
N VAL A 74 9.63 -6.06 -7.86
CA VAL A 74 10.07 -6.13 -9.27
C VAL A 74 9.40 -7.23 -10.08
N GLU A 75 8.75 -8.18 -9.42
CA GLU A 75 7.97 -9.26 -10.01
C GLU A 75 6.50 -8.90 -10.23
N CYS A 76 6.01 -7.81 -9.63
CA CYS A 76 4.62 -7.39 -9.80
C CYS A 76 4.45 -6.69 -11.16
N GLU A 77 3.63 -7.25 -12.03
CA GLU A 77 3.13 -6.52 -13.20
C GLU A 77 2.15 -5.43 -12.75
N VAL A 78 2.26 -4.23 -13.32
CA VAL A 78 1.40 -3.08 -13.01
C VAL A 78 0.99 -2.41 -14.32
N ILE A 79 -0.32 -2.20 -14.51
CA ILE A 79 -0.86 -1.48 -15.66
C ILE A 79 -0.42 -0.01 -15.63
N LYS A 80 -0.36 0.61 -16.81
CA LYS A 80 0.09 2.01 -16.94
C LYS A 80 -1.05 2.98 -16.60
N GLU A 81 -2.28 2.53 -16.80
CA GLU A 81 -3.49 3.28 -16.54
C GLU A 81 -3.59 3.61 -15.05
N GLN A 82 -3.62 4.90 -14.74
CA GLN A 82 -3.87 5.34 -13.37
C GLN A 82 -5.37 5.24 -13.10
N ILE A 83 -5.74 4.43 -12.11
CA ILE A 83 -7.13 4.32 -11.68
C ILE A 83 -7.39 5.37 -10.62
N GLN A 84 -8.37 6.23 -10.88
CA GLN A 84 -8.85 7.23 -9.96
C GLN A 84 -10.37 7.17 -9.91
N HIS A 85 -10.90 7.19 -8.69
CA HIS A 85 -12.34 7.27 -8.44
C HIS A 85 -12.67 8.66 -7.93
N ILE A 86 -13.87 9.12 -8.24
CA ILE A 86 -14.42 10.32 -7.62
C ILE A 86 -14.69 10.06 -6.14
N GLU A 87 -14.47 11.09 -5.31
CA GLU A 87 -14.97 11.09 -3.95
C GLU A 87 -16.46 11.38 -3.97
N TRP A 88 -17.22 10.49 -3.33
CA TRP A 88 -18.67 10.59 -3.28
C TRP A 88 -19.13 9.96 -1.97
N VAL A 89 -20.02 10.66 -1.28
CA VAL A 89 -20.70 10.16 -0.09
C VAL A 89 -22.15 9.93 -0.48
N PRO A 90 -22.69 8.70 -0.28
CA PRO A 90 -24.10 8.45 -0.48
C PRO A 90 -24.96 9.48 0.28
N PRO A 91 -26.00 10.05 -0.35
CA PRO A 91 -26.84 11.06 0.30
C PRO A 91 -27.59 10.49 1.51
N GLU A 92 -27.88 9.19 1.50
CA GLU A 92 -28.56 8.47 2.56
C GLU A 92 -27.72 7.26 3.02
N PRO A 93 -27.83 6.84 4.29
CA PRO A 93 -27.19 5.61 4.76
C PRO A 93 -27.58 4.40 3.91
N GLU A 94 -26.58 3.71 3.38
CA GLU A 94 -26.81 2.56 2.51
C GLU A 94 -27.33 1.36 3.32
N PRO A 95 -28.45 0.74 2.92
CA PRO A 95 -29.05 -0.34 3.69
C PRO A 95 -28.22 -1.62 3.61
N PHE A 96 -28.16 -2.34 4.74
CA PHE A 96 -27.68 -3.71 4.75
C PHE A 96 -28.57 -4.62 3.91
N TYR A 97 -27.97 -5.63 3.29
CA TYR A 97 -28.68 -6.76 2.72
C TYR A 97 -29.43 -7.48 3.84
N GLN A 98 -30.68 -7.85 3.59
CA GLN A 98 -31.52 -8.60 4.52
C GLN A 98 -31.52 -10.07 4.10
N PRO A 99 -30.81 -10.96 4.81
CA PRO A 99 -30.77 -12.37 4.46
C PRO A 99 -32.16 -12.99 4.55
N THR A 100 -32.55 -13.69 3.50
CA THR A 100 -33.77 -14.48 3.40
C THR A 100 -33.61 -15.85 4.06
N GLY A 101 -32.37 -16.32 4.22
CA GLY A 101 -32.04 -17.68 4.66
C GLY A 101 -32.01 -18.70 3.52
N ASN A 102 -32.48 -18.30 2.33
CA ASN A 102 -32.57 -19.16 1.15
C ASN A 102 -31.49 -18.85 0.10
N GLU A 103 -30.51 -18.00 0.44
CA GLU A 103 -29.43 -17.65 -0.48
C GLU A 103 -28.67 -18.91 -0.91
N PRO A 104 -28.36 -19.08 -2.21
CA PRO A 104 -27.65 -20.27 -2.68
C PRO A 104 -26.25 -20.35 -2.07
N ALA A 105 -25.78 -21.58 -1.83
CA ALA A 105 -24.38 -21.90 -1.58
C ALA A 105 -23.85 -22.78 -2.73
N PRO A 106 -23.43 -22.16 -3.84
CA PRO A 106 -23.02 -22.90 -5.04
C PRO A 106 -21.85 -23.84 -4.75
N LEU A 107 -21.89 -25.02 -5.35
CA LEU A 107 -20.76 -25.94 -5.35
C LEU A 107 -19.61 -25.32 -6.14
N ILE A 108 -18.42 -25.34 -5.58
CA ILE A 108 -17.22 -24.83 -6.24
C ILE A 108 -16.71 -25.90 -7.21
N VAL A 109 -16.65 -25.56 -8.50
CA VAL A 109 -16.26 -26.51 -9.57
C VAL A 109 -14.86 -26.22 -10.12
N GLY A 110 -14.37 -24.99 -9.99
CA GLY A 110 -13.03 -24.60 -10.38
C GLY A 110 -12.75 -24.70 -11.89
N GLU A 111 -11.47 -24.87 -12.22
CA GLU A 111 -10.96 -24.92 -13.60
C GLU A 111 -11.31 -26.23 -14.31
N GLU A 112 -11.62 -27.30 -13.57
CA GLU A 112 -11.96 -28.59 -14.17
C GLU A 112 -13.23 -28.55 -15.02
N LYS A 113 -14.15 -27.62 -14.69
CA LYS A 113 -15.43 -27.44 -15.39
C LYS A 113 -15.66 -26.03 -15.92
N GLY A 114 -14.66 -25.16 -15.83
CA GLY A 114 -14.78 -23.75 -16.18
C GLY A 114 -13.63 -23.26 -17.06
N THR A 115 -13.82 -22.07 -17.66
CA THR A 115 -12.82 -21.43 -18.50
C THR A 115 -12.09 -20.35 -17.72
N VAL A 116 -10.77 -20.40 -17.66
CA VAL A 116 -9.97 -19.34 -17.03
C VAL A 116 -10.00 -18.09 -17.91
N VAL A 117 -10.61 -17.02 -17.41
CA VAL A 117 -10.74 -15.74 -18.15
C VAL A 117 -9.75 -14.67 -17.67
N TYR A 118 -9.15 -14.87 -16.50
CA TYR A 118 -8.13 -14.00 -15.95
C TYR A 118 -7.21 -14.77 -15.00
N HIS A 119 -5.91 -14.54 -15.08
CA HIS A 119 -4.94 -15.16 -14.18
C HIS A 119 -3.66 -14.33 -14.07
N ILE A 120 -3.30 -13.95 -12.84
CA ILE A 120 -1.97 -13.47 -12.48
C ILE A 120 -1.18 -14.65 -11.92
N LYS A 121 0.02 -14.89 -12.46
CA LYS A 121 0.92 -15.90 -11.91
C LYS A 121 1.21 -15.62 -10.43
N PRO A 122 0.98 -16.58 -9.52
CA PRO A 122 1.30 -16.39 -8.12
C PRO A 122 2.82 -16.25 -7.94
N VAL A 123 3.23 -15.49 -6.93
CA VAL A 123 4.64 -15.46 -6.51
C VAL A 123 5.01 -16.85 -5.99
N ALA A 124 6.18 -17.36 -6.38
CA ALA A 124 6.62 -18.70 -6.00
C ALA A 124 6.54 -18.93 -4.47
N LYS A 125 6.01 -20.09 -4.06
CA LYS A 125 5.89 -20.44 -2.65
C LYS A 125 7.27 -20.44 -1.98
N GLY A 126 7.39 -19.79 -0.82
CA GLY A 126 8.67 -19.66 -0.10
C GLY A 126 9.57 -18.52 -0.60
N SER A 127 9.12 -17.74 -1.59
CA SER A 127 9.77 -16.50 -1.97
C SER A 127 9.73 -15.46 -0.86
N TYR A 128 10.68 -14.53 -0.92
CA TYR A 128 10.79 -13.38 -0.04
C TYR A 128 11.02 -12.13 -0.88
N PHE A 129 10.69 -10.96 -0.32
CA PHE A 129 10.93 -9.69 -0.95
C PHE A 129 12.43 -9.49 -1.24
N THR A 130 12.77 -9.17 -2.49
CA THR A 130 14.17 -8.96 -2.92
C THR A 130 14.46 -7.48 -3.13
N CYS A 131 13.72 -6.83 -4.03
CA CYS A 131 13.88 -5.42 -4.34
C CYS A 131 12.60 -4.85 -4.97
N SER A 132 12.56 -3.54 -5.12
CA SER A 132 11.44 -2.82 -5.69
C SER A 132 11.86 -1.81 -6.75
N ARG A 133 10.91 -1.39 -7.57
CA ARG A 133 11.04 -0.24 -8.47
C ARG A 133 9.70 0.41 -8.75
N VAL A 134 9.75 1.63 -9.29
CA VAL A 134 8.55 2.31 -9.80
C VAL A 134 7.95 1.48 -10.94
N GLY A 135 6.65 1.20 -10.86
CA GLY A 135 5.91 0.42 -11.86
C GLY A 135 6.13 -1.10 -11.86
N GLY A 136 6.95 -1.64 -10.95
CA GLY A 136 7.12 -3.09 -10.80
C GLY A 136 7.92 -3.76 -11.93
N ALA A 137 7.37 -4.79 -12.55
CA ALA A 137 8.04 -5.60 -13.57
C ALA A 137 8.40 -4.81 -14.83
N ARG A 138 9.51 -5.22 -15.48
CA ARG A 138 9.90 -4.69 -16.80
C ARG A 138 9.32 -5.58 -17.89
N GLY A 139 8.95 -4.96 -19.00
CA GLY A 139 8.46 -5.66 -20.19
C GLY A 139 6.97 -5.46 -20.41
N PRO A 140 6.42 -6.09 -21.46
CA PRO A 140 4.99 -6.09 -21.68
C PRO A 140 4.30 -6.83 -20.54
N ILE A 141 3.14 -6.32 -20.15
CA ILE A 141 2.26 -6.96 -19.18
C ILE A 141 1.70 -8.23 -19.80
N THR A 142 1.61 -9.32 -19.04
CA THR A 142 1.03 -10.56 -19.54
C THR A 142 -0.40 -10.30 -20.03
N SER A 143 -0.71 -10.70 -21.25
CA SER A 143 -2.03 -10.46 -21.84
C SER A 143 -3.14 -11.18 -21.05
N PRO A 144 -4.39 -10.70 -21.10
CA PRO A 144 -5.52 -11.40 -20.52
C PRO A 144 -5.57 -12.86 -20.99
N ALA A 145 -6.12 -13.75 -20.17
CA ALA A 145 -6.16 -15.18 -20.49
C ALA A 145 -7.01 -15.48 -21.73
N ILE A 146 -7.90 -14.55 -22.12
CA ILE A 146 -8.77 -14.68 -23.29
C ILE A 146 -8.79 -13.39 -24.12
N SER A 147 -9.10 -13.55 -25.40
CA SER A 147 -9.55 -12.46 -26.26
C SER A 147 -11.02 -12.67 -26.58
N LEU A 148 -11.80 -11.59 -26.69
CA LEU A 148 -13.22 -11.70 -27.04
C LEU A 148 -13.36 -12.18 -28.49
N GLU A 149 -14.28 -13.11 -28.73
CA GLU A 149 -14.53 -13.68 -30.07
C GLU A 149 -15.34 -12.75 -30.98
N GLY A 150 -15.86 -11.65 -30.43
CA GLY A 150 -16.63 -10.64 -31.16
C GLY A 150 -17.42 -9.72 -30.23
N PRO A 151 -18.23 -8.80 -30.79
CA PRO A 151 -19.05 -7.87 -30.01
C PRO A 151 -20.16 -8.56 -29.19
N GLU A 152 -20.59 -9.74 -29.62
CA GLU A 152 -21.61 -10.56 -28.93
C GLU A 152 -21.04 -11.39 -27.77
N ASP A 153 -19.71 -11.46 -27.64
CA ASP A 153 -19.10 -12.18 -26.52
C ASP A 153 -19.47 -11.48 -25.20
N THR A 154 -20.13 -12.22 -24.33
CA THR A 154 -20.60 -11.74 -23.02
C THR A 154 -19.59 -11.99 -21.91
N THR A 155 -18.40 -12.47 -22.23
CA THR A 155 -17.37 -12.78 -21.23
C THR A 155 -16.85 -11.51 -20.60
N LEU A 156 -16.98 -11.44 -19.27
CA LEU A 156 -16.39 -10.36 -18.49
C LEU A 156 -14.87 -10.44 -18.52
N LEU A 157 -14.24 -9.27 -18.66
CA LEU A 157 -12.80 -9.10 -18.60
C LEU A 157 -12.41 -8.55 -17.24
N PHE A 158 -11.39 -9.13 -16.60
CA PHE A 158 -10.95 -8.74 -15.26
C PHE A 158 -9.56 -8.10 -15.28
N GLU A 159 -9.28 -7.22 -14.31
CA GLU A 159 -7.96 -6.65 -14.08
C GLU A 159 -7.79 -6.31 -12.58
N SER A 160 -6.57 -6.45 -12.06
CA SER A 160 -6.23 -6.14 -10.66
C SER A 160 -4.76 -5.72 -10.46
N ARG A 161 -3.98 -5.60 -11.53
CA ARG A 161 -2.57 -5.17 -11.54
C ARG A 161 -2.45 -3.65 -11.44
N PHE A 162 -3.07 -3.08 -10.41
CA PHE A 162 -3.04 -1.66 -10.12
C PHE A 162 -3.01 -1.44 -8.61
N GLU A 163 -2.79 -0.19 -8.19
CA GLU A 163 -2.63 0.16 -6.78
C GLU A 163 -3.78 -0.33 -5.91
N SER A 164 -3.45 -1.05 -4.83
CA SER A 164 -4.38 -1.74 -3.93
C SER A 164 -5.23 -2.84 -4.58
N GLY A 165 -5.03 -3.17 -5.86
CA GLY A 165 -5.76 -4.22 -6.54
C GLY A 165 -5.44 -5.62 -5.99
N ASN A 166 -6.47 -6.44 -5.82
CA ASN A 166 -6.33 -7.84 -5.44
C ASN A 166 -7.44 -8.70 -6.09
N LEU A 167 -7.01 -9.49 -7.05
CA LEU A 167 -7.67 -10.65 -7.64
C LEU A 167 -6.56 -11.45 -8.31
N GLN A 168 -6.46 -12.76 -8.06
CA GLN A 168 -5.44 -13.59 -8.71
C GLN A 168 -5.99 -14.29 -9.94
N LYS A 169 -7.22 -14.80 -9.88
CA LYS A 169 -7.79 -15.61 -10.95
C LYS A 169 -9.32 -15.44 -11.01
N ALA A 170 -9.86 -15.45 -12.23
CA ALA A 170 -11.29 -15.58 -12.48
C ALA A 170 -11.54 -16.74 -13.45
N VAL A 171 -12.47 -17.61 -13.08
CA VAL A 171 -12.91 -18.76 -13.87
C VAL A 171 -14.39 -18.59 -14.18
N ARG A 172 -14.75 -18.57 -15.46
CA ARG A 172 -16.14 -18.58 -15.92
C ARG A 172 -16.66 -20.02 -15.83
N VAL A 173 -17.61 -20.26 -14.92
CA VAL A 173 -18.17 -21.60 -14.64
C VAL A 173 -19.60 -21.78 -15.14
N GLY A 174 -20.19 -20.70 -15.66
CA GLY A 174 -21.48 -20.70 -16.33
C GLY A 174 -21.62 -19.47 -17.23
N PRO A 175 -22.78 -19.27 -17.89
CA PRO A 175 -22.97 -18.15 -18.80
C PRO A 175 -22.66 -16.79 -18.16
N TYR A 176 -23.07 -16.59 -16.90
CA TYR A 176 -22.90 -15.35 -16.13
C TYR A 176 -22.38 -15.60 -14.70
N GLU A 177 -21.71 -16.73 -14.50
CA GLU A 177 -21.21 -17.16 -13.20
C GLU A 177 -19.69 -17.24 -13.18
N TYR A 178 -19.08 -16.60 -12.18
CA TYR A 178 -17.63 -16.48 -12.07
C TYR A 178 -17.14 -16.90 -10.68
N GLU A 179 -16.21 -17.85 -10.66
CA GLU A 179 -15.43 -18.19 -9.48
C GLU A 179 -14.14 -17.39 -9.45
N LEU A 180 -13.89 -16.72 -8.33
CA LEU A 180 -12.80 -15.78 -8.12
C LEU A 180 -11.86 -16.33 -7.06
N THR A 181 -10.56 -16.34 -7.36
CA THR A 181 -9.51 -16.63 -6.39
C THR A 181 -8.74 -15.36 -6.11
N LEU A 182 -8.70 -14.94 -4.85
CA LEU A 182 -7.89 -13.81 -4.43
C LEU A 182 -6.44 -14.22 -4.24
N ARG A 183 -5.53 -13.26 -4.38
CA ARG A 183 -4.14 -13.47 -4.03
C ARG A 183 -4.00 -13.42 -2.51
N MET A 184 -3.29 -14.39 -1.94
CA MET A 184 -2.79 -14.27 -0.56
C MET A 184 -1.85 -13.07 -0.43
N ASP A 185 -1.65 -12.60 0.79
CA ASP A 185 -0.65 -11.57 1.06
C ASP A 185 0.72 -12.00 0.52
N LEU A 186 1.42 -11.09 -0.16
CA LEU A 186 2.72 -11.39 -0.75
C LEU A 186 3.72 -11.88 0.29
N TYR A 187 4.55 -12.85 -0.11
CA TYR A 187 5.62 -13.46 0.69
C TYR A 187 5.12 -14.17 1.96
N THR A 188 3.87 -14.61 1.96
CA THR A 188 3.31 -15.51 2.97
C THR A 188 2.28 -16.43 2.33
N SER A 189 1.97 -17.54 2.98
CA SER A 189 0.89 -18.46 2.59
C SER A 189 -0.35 -18.26 3.46
N LYS A 190 -0.51 -17.06 4.04
CA LYS A 190 -1.55 -16.73 5.01
C LYS A 190 -2.18 -15.39 4.66
N HIS A 191 -3.39 -15.20 5.16
CA HIS A 191 -4.18 -13.98 5.08
C HIS A 191 -4.69 -13.67 3.67
N THR A 192 -6.01 -13.80 3.53
CA THR A 192 -6.76 -13.43 2.33
C THR A 192 -8.13 -12.94 2.77
N GLN A 193 -8.44 -11.68 2.46
CA GLN A 193 -9.75 -11.09 2.76
C GLN A 193 -10.07 -9.88 1.88
N TRP A 194 -9.04 -9.06 1.60
CA TRP A 194 -9.16 -7.88 0.75
C TRP A 194 -9.31 -8.29 -0.71
N PHE A 195 -10.29 -7.70 -1.39
CA PHE A 195 -10.44 -7.77 -2.83
C PHE A 195 -10.67 -6.36 -3.37
N TYR A 196 -10.08 -6.09 -4.51
CA TYR A 196 -10.33 -4.88 -5.29
C TYR A 196 -9.93 -5.15 -6.74
N PHE A 197 -10.89 -5.17 -7.66
CA PHE A 197 -10.65 -5.55 -9.05
C PHE A 197 -11.58 -4.81 -10.00
N GLN A 198 -11.15 -4.68 -11.25
CA GLN A 198 -11.91 -4.13 -12.37
C GLN A 198 -12.64 -5.26 -13.10
N VAL A 199 -13.82 -4.93 -13.62
CA VAL A 199 -14.61 -5.74 -14.54
C VAL A 199 -14.98 -4.88 -15.75
N ARG A 200 -14.78 -5.40 -16.95
CA ARG A 200 -15.18 -4.78 -18.22
C ARG A 200 -16.05 -5.73 -19.04
N ASN A 201 -16.59 -5.22 -20.14
CA ASN A 201 -17.49 -5.95 -21.05
C ASN A 201 -18.81 -6.35 -20.36
N THR A 202 -19.33 -5.46 -19.50
CA THR A 202 -20.58 -5.70 -18.76
C THR A 202 -21.79 -5.72 -19.69
N ARG A 203 -22.83 -6.49 -19.34
CA ARG A 203 -24.14 -6.44 -19.99
C ARG A 203 -25.20 -5.96 -19.00
N LYS A 204 -26.01 -4.99 -19.42
CA LYS A 204 -27.13 -4.48 -18.64
C LYS A 204 -28.27 -5.48 -18.64
N GLY A 205 -29.03 -5.53 -17.55
CA GLY A 205 -30.22 -6.39 -17.43
C GLY A 205 -29.92 -7.87 -17.25
N ILE A 206 -28.64 -8.24 -17.13
CA ILE A 206 -28.19 -9.59 -16.82
C ILE A 206 -27.74 -9.64 -15.36
N THR A 207 -28.21 -10.67 -14.65
CA THR A 207 -27.75 -11.00 -13.31
C THR A 207 -26.49 -11.85 -13.38
N TYR A 208 -25.38 -11.30 -12.90
CA TYR A 208 -24.11 -12.01 -12.76
C TYR A 208 -23.96 -12.54 -11.34
N ARG A 209 -23.38 -13.73 -11.19
CA ARG A 209 -23.00 -14.30 -9.90
C ARG A 209 -21.49 -14.35 -9.77
N PHE A 210 -20.96 -13.77 -8.70
CA PHE A 210 -19.56 -13.90 -8.32
C PHE A 210 -19.44 -14.78 -7.08
N SER A 211 -18.41 -15.62 -7.03
CA SER A 211 -18.05 -16.42 -5.86
C SER A 211 -16.56 -16.31 -5.60
N ILE A 212 -16.15 -15.61 -4.54
CA ILE A 212 -14.76 -15.68 -4.06
C ILE A 212 -14.61 -16.96 -3.24
N VAL A 213 -13.61 -17.80 -3.57
CA VAL A 213 -13.55 -19.19 -3.06
C VAL A 213 -12.45 -19.50 -2.05
N ASN A 214 -11.62 -18.53 -1.67
CA ASN A 214 -10.44 -18.76 -0.84
C ASN A 214 -10.25 -17.75 0.31
N LEU A 215 -11.33 -17.27 0.91
CA LEU A 215 -11.26 -16.39 2.08
C LEU A 215 -10.89 -17.19 3.32
N MET A 216 -10.11 -16.60 4.23
CA MET A 216 -9.53 -17.35 5.36
C MET A 216 -10.19 -17.06 6.70
N LYS A 217 -11.15 -16.13 6.76
CA LYS A 217 -11.79 -15.73 8.02
C LYS A 217 -13.08 -16.50 8.27
N PRO A 218 -13.28 -17.07 9.47
CA PRO A 218 -14.52 -17.77 9.80
C PRO A 218 -15.73 -16.86 9.96
N LYS A 219 -15.50 -15.62 10.39
CA LYS A 219 -16.55 -14.62 10.62
C LYS A 219 -16.39 -13.47 9.64
N SER A 220 -17.51 -12.97 9.15
CA SER A 220 -17.55 -11.95 8.14
C SER A 220 -18.79 -11.06 8.29
N LEU A 221 -18.63 -9.76 8.05
CA LEU A 221 -19.77 -8.83 8.03
C LEU A 221 -20.73 -9.11 6.87
N TYR A 222 -20.30 -9.86 5.85
CA TYR A 222 -21.19 -10.35 4.80
C TYR A 222 -22.29 -11.27 5.36
N SER A 223 -22.02 -12.01 6.45
CA SER A 223 -23.05 -12.77 7.18
C SER A 223 -24.03 -11.89 7.96
N MET A 224 -23.72 -10.60 8.11
CA MET A 224 -24.52 -9.59 8.82
C MET A 224 -25.13 -8.56 7.87
N GLY A 225 -25.17 -8.85 6.57
CA GLY A 225 -25.80 -7.97 5.57
C GLY A 225 -24.87 -6.93 4.93
N MET A 226 -23.56 -6.94 5.19
CA MET A 226 -22.64 -6.09 4.44
C MET A 226 -22.70 -6.45 2.94
N LYS A 227 -22.78 -5.45 2.07
CA LYS A 227 -22.71 -5.64 0.62
C LYS A 227 -21.30 -5.33 0.09
N PRO A 228 -20.84 -5.97 -1.00
CA PRO A 228 -19.67 -5.51 -1.73
C PRO A 228 -19.86 -4.06 -2.21
N LEU A 229 -18.76 -3.38 -2.49
CA LEU A 229 -18.84 -2.09 -3.18
C LEU A 229 -18.78 -2.28 -4.69
N LEU A 230 -19.57 -1.50 -5.40
CA LEU A 230 -19.56 -1.33 -6.85
C LEU A 230 -19.23 0.13 -7.19
N TYR A 231 -18.33 0.31 -8.15
CA TYR A 231 -18.11 1.59 -8.82
C TYR A 231 -18.34 1.40 -10.31
N SER A 232 -19.17 2.24 -10.92
CA SER A 232 -19.38 2.28 -12.37
C SER A 232 -18.72 3.54 -12.92
N GLN A 233 -17.78 3.40 -13.88
CA GLN A 233 -17.15 4.58 -14.49
C GLN A 233 -18.17 5.43 -15.24
N ARG A 234 -19.16 4.80 -15.91
CA ARG A 234 -20.20 5.54 -16.61
C ARG A 234 -21.12 6.31 -15.66
N ASP A 235 -21.54 5.73 -14.53
CA ASP A 235 -22.31 6.46 -13.51
C ASP A 235 -21.51 7.64 -12.92
N ALA A 236 -20.21 7.44 -12.68
CA ALA A 236 -19.36 8.52 -12.17
C ALA A 236 -19.24 9.69 -13.16
N GLN A 237 -19.07 9.40 -14.45
CA GLN A 237 -18.92 10.42 -15.50
C GLN A 237 -20.25 11.13 -15.81
N THR A 238 -21.35 10.39 -15.88
CA THR A 238 -22.63 10.92 -16.37
C THR A 238 -23.55 11.43 -15.25
N ARG A 239 -23.39 10.91 -14.03
CA ARG A 239 -24.29 11.20 -12.90
C ARG A 239 -23.55 11.67 -11.64
N GLY A 240 -22.22 11.68 -11.64
CA GLY A 240 -21.43 12.04 -10.46
C GLY A 240 -21.57 11.08 -9.29
N VAL A 241 -21.95 9.82 -9.54
CA VAL A 241 -22.14 8.79 -8.51
C VAL A 241 -20.86 7.96 -8.37
N GLY A 242 -20.30 7.90 -7.17
CA GLY A 242 -19.10 7.12 -6.88
C GLY A 242 -19.39 5.71 -6.35
N TRP A 243 -18.54 5.25 -5.43
CA TRP A 243 -18.64 3.93 -4.81
C TRP A 243 -19.93 3.77 -4.02
N ARG A 244 -20.65 2.67 -4.26
CA ARG A 244 -21.87 2.32 -3.52
C ARG A 244 -21.90 0.84 -3.15
N ARG A 245 -22.59 0.49 -2.07
CA ARG A 245 -22.91 -0.87 -1.63
C ARG A 245 -23.95 -1.47 -2.58
N GLU A 246 -23.59 -2.55 -3.24
CA GLU A 246 -24.46 -3.19 -4.23
C GLU A 246 -24.39 -4.72 -4.13
N GLY A 247 -25.48 -5.38 -4.48
CA GLY A 247 -25.55 -6.83 -4.61
C GLY A 247 -26.73 -7.47 -3.89
N GLY A 248 -27.15 -8.63 -4.40
CA GLY A 248 -28.17 -9.51 -3.85
C GLY A 248 -27.63 -10.90 -3.58
N ASP A 249 -28.47 -11.79 -3.06
CA ASP A 249 -28.17 -13.20 -2.79
C ASP A 249 -26.83 -13.42 -2.08
N ILE A 250 -26.55 -12.56 -1.10
CA ILE A 250 -25.23 -12.50 -0.48
C ILE A 250 -25.11 -13.61 0.56
N ARG A 251 -24.16 -14.52 0.36
CA ARG A 251 -23.89 -15.60 1.31
C ARG A 251 -22.40 -15.75 1.59
N TYR A 252 -22.08 -15.90 2.87
CA TYR A 252 -20.75 -16.23 3.36
C TYR A 252 -20.79 -17.59 4.06
N TYR A 253 -20.04 -18.57 3.56
CA TYR A 253 -20.11 -19.96 4.04
C TYR A 253 -18.75 -20.65 3.96
N ARG A 254 -18.56 -21.73 4.73
CA ARG A 254 -17.35 -22.57 4.63
C ARG A 254 -17.43 -23.40 3.36
N CYS A 255 -16.36 -23.46 2.57
CA CYS A 255 -16.35 -24.20 1.30
C CYS A 255 -15.14 -25.09 1.07
N SER A 256 -14.11 -25.07 1.91
CA SER A 256 -13.08 -26.12 1.90
C SER A 256 -13.57 -27.38 2.59
N SER A 257 -13.01 -28.53 2.21
CA SER A 257 -13.13 -29.79 2.94
C SER A 257 -12.56 -29.71 4.36
N GLU A 258 -12.83 -30.73 5.16
CA GLU A 258 -12.34 -30.84 6.55
C GLU A 258 -10.83 -31.04 6.64
N GLU A 259 -10.22 -31.58 5.58
CA GLU A 259 -8.78 -31.82 5.49
C GLU A 259 -8.05 -30.58 4.93
N GLY A 260 -7.46 -29.78 5.82
CA GLY A 260 -6.61 -28.64 5.46
C GLY A 260 -7.00 -27.34 6.16
N GLN A 261 -6.42 -26.22 5.70
CA GLN A 261 -6.77 -24.91 6.24
C GLN A 261 -8.18 -24.51 5.79
N ALA A 262 -9.07 -24.27 6.75
CA ALA A 262 -10.45 -23.89 6.47
C ALA A 262 -10.53 -22.63 5.59
N MET A 263 -11.16 -22.76 4.43
CA MET A 263 -11.48 -21.67 3.51
C MET A 263 -12.98 -21.42 3.48
N TYR A 264 -13.31 -20.17 3.18
CA TYR A 264 -14.65 -19.63 3.16
C TYR A 264 -14.92 -18.98 1.80
N CYS A 265 -16.17 -19.08 1.40
CA CYS A 265 -16.68 -18.54 0.17
C CYS A 265 -17.57 -17.33 0.46
N LEU A 266 -17.43 -16.30 -0.36
CA LEU A 266 -18.36 -15.18 -0.46
C LEU A 266 -18.99 -15.22 -1.83
N THR A 267 -20.31 -15.38 -1.90
CA THR A 267 -21.07 -15.26 -3.15
C THR A 267 -22.07 -14.10 -3.08
N TRP A 268 -22.29 -13.45 -4.21
CA TRP A 268 -23.31 -12.42 -4.39
C TRP A 268 -23.72 -12.35 -5.86
N THR A 269 -24.92 -11.84 -6.10
CA THR A 269 -25.44 -11.49 -7.42
C THR A 269 -25.40 -9.98 -7.64
N VAL A 270 -25.28 -9.54 -8.89
CA VAL A 270 -25.29 -8.12 -9.27
C VAL A 270 -25.78 -7.94 -10.70
N CYS A 271 -26.54 -6.87 -10.94
CA CYS A 271 -26.89 -6.39 -12.27
C CYS A 271 -26.08 -5.13 -12.58
N PHE A 272 -25.36 -5.11 -13.71
CA PHE A 272 -24.63 -3.91 -14.09
C PHE A 272 -25.60 -2.83 -14.61
N PRO A 273 -25.33 -1.54 -14.29
CA PRO A 273 -26.21 -0.45 -14.71
C PRO A 273 -26.17 -0.17 -16.21
N HIS A 274 -25.07 -0.54 -16.88
CA HIS A 274 -24.77 -0.15 -18.26
C HIS A 274 -24.09 -1.27 -19.05
N ASP A 275 -24.36 -1.31 -20.36
CA ASP A 275 -23.62 -2.15 -21.31
C ASP A 275 -22.24 -1.58 -21.59
N HIS A 276 -21.25 -2.48 -21.72
CA HIS A 276 -19.86 -2.16 -22.00
C HIS A 276 -19.27 -1.11 -21.04
N ASP A 277 -19.62 -1.20 -19.77
CA ASP A 277 -19.05 -0.35 -18.73
C ASP A 277 -17.71 -0.92 -18.24
N THR A 278 -16.96 -0.06 -17.57
CA THR A 278 -15.83 -0.45 -16.72
C THR A 278 -16.27 -0.25 -15.28
N CYS A 279 -16.51 -1.36 -14.61
CA CYS A 279 -16.92 -1.39 -13.21
C CYS A 279 -15.75 -1.84 -12.33
N TYR A 280 -15.86 -1.56 -11.03
CA TYR A 280 -14.93 -2.08 -10.04
C TYR A 280 -15.69 -2.65 -8.85
N PHE A 281 -15.16 -3.73 -8.28
CA PHE A 281 -15.63 -4.27 -7.01
C PHE A 281 -14.56 -4.14 -5.94
N ALA A 282 -14.96 -3.81 -4.72
CA ALA A 282 -14.04 -3.75 -3.57
C ALA A 282 -14.69 -4.27 -2.29
N HIS A 283 -13.85 -4.79 -1.38
CA HIS A 283 -14.27 -5.28 -0.07
C HIS A 283 -14.79 -4.14 0.83
N PHE A 284 -14.13 -2.99 0.75
CA PHE A 284 -14.47 -1.76 1.46
C PHE A 284 -13.93 -0.56 0.65
N TYR A 285 -14.35 0.66 0.99
CA TYR A 285 -14.01 1.88 0.26
C TYR A 285 -12.49 1.99 0.12
N PRO A 286 -11.93 1.87 -1.10
CA PRO A 286 -10.49 1.92 -1.29
C PRO A 286 -9.91 3.25 -0.83
N TYR A 287 -8.70 3.20 -0.29
CA TYR A 287 -7.90 4.40 -0.01
C TYR A 287 -6.45 4.02 -0.30
N THR A 288 -5.95 4.51 -1.42
CA THR A 288 -4.64 4.15 -1.98
C THR A 288 -3.52 4.97 -1.32
N PHE A 289 -2.27 4.57 -1.54
CA PHE A 289 -1.12 5.40 -1.16
C PHE A 289 -1.07 6.69 -1.98
N SER A 290 -1.43 6.64 -3.27
CA SER A 290 -1.58 7.84 -4.10
C SER A 290 -2.65 8.81 -3.58
N ASP A 291 -3.78 8.31 -3.06
CA ASP A 291 -4.80 9.15 -2.39
C ASP A 291 -4.21 9.88 -1.18
N LEU A 292 -3.43 9.16 -0.35
CA LEU A 292 -2.75 9.75 0.78
C LEU A 292 -1.78 10.86 0.32
N GLN A 293 -0.95 10.58 -0.68
CA GLN A 293 0.04 11.55 -1.14
C GLN A 293 -0.61 12.81 -1.71
N ARG A 294 -1.72 12.68 -2.47
CA ARG A 294 -2.52 13.82 -2.94
C ARG A 294 -3.06 14.65 -1.77
N TYR A 295 -3.67 13.99 -0.79
CA TYR A 295 -4.19 14.65 0.41
C TYR A 295 -3.10 15.42 1.17
N LEU A 296 -1.97 14.76 1.44
CA LEU A 296 -0.86 15.36 2.18
C LEU A 296 -0.18 16.50 1.39
N LEU A 297 -0.09 16.39 0.06
CA LEU A 297 0.42 17.47 -0.77
C LEU A 297 -0.48 18.70 -0.68
N ALA A 298 -1.80 18.51 -0.74
CA ALA A 298 -2.76 19.60 -0.57
C ALA A 298 -2.58 20.30 0.79
N VAL A 299 -2.50 19.53 1.88
CA VAL A 299 -2.24 20.06 3.23
C VAL A 299 -0.91 20.81 3.32
N ALA A 300 0.16 20.27 2.73
CA ALA A 300 1.47 20.90 2.76
C ALA A 300 1.57 22.16 1.89
N SER A 301 0.76 22.24 0.83
CA SER A 301 0.71 23.40 -0.08
C SER A 301 -0.19 24.54 0.41
N ASP A 302 -1.05 24.28 1.39
CA ASP A 302 -1.95 25.27 1.98
C ASP A 302 -1.15 26.24 2.90
N PRO A 303 -1.16 27.55 2.61
CA PRO A 303 -0.35 28.54 3.34
C PRO A 303 -0.80 28.77 4.78
N VAL A 304 -2.04 28.42 5.14
CA VAL A 304 -2.58 28.51 6.50
C VAL A 304 -2.22 27.24 7.26
N ARG A 305 -2.61 26.08 6.72
CA ARG A 305 -2.41 24.78 7.38
C ARG A 305 -0.93 24.44 7.56
N SER A 306 -0.08 24.80 6.60
CA SER A 306 1.37 24.55 6.68
C SER A 306 2.08 25.29 7.82
N GLN A 307 1.44 26.30 8.44
CA GLN A 307 2.02 27.02 9.59
C GLN A 307 2.06 26.12 10.83
N TYR A 308 0.97 25.39 11.09
CA TYR A 308 0.81 24.52 12.26
C TYR A 308 0.90 23.03 11.95
N CYS A 309 0.99 22.63 10.68
CA CYS A 309 1.17 21.25 10.25
C CYS A 309 2.46 21.08 9.45
N LYS A 310 3.41 20.34 10.02
CA LYS A 310 4.70 20.04 9.36
C LYS A 310 4.71 18.59 8.88
N LEU A 311 4.73 18.41 7.56
CA LEU A 311 4.91 17.11 6.91
C LEU A 311 6.40 16.76 6.83
N ARG A 312 6.77 15.58 7.31
CA ARG A 312 8.13 15.03 7.25
C ARG A 312 8.11 13.58 6.80
N VAL A 313 9.27 13.09 6.37
CA VAL A 313 9.49 11.66 6.17
C VAL A 313 9.89 11.03 7.50
N LEU A 314 9.14 10.02 7.95
CA LEU A 314 9.51 9.21 9.12
C LEU A 314 10.64 8.24 8.78
N CYS A 315 10.44 7.50 7.69
CA CYS A 315 11.39 6.55 7.11
C CYS A 315 10.94 6.14 5.70
N SER A 316 11.76 5.32 5.05
CA SER A 316 11.33 4.53 3.90
C SER A 316 10.86 3.15 4.37
N SER A 317 9.82 2.64 3.73
CA SER A 317 9.34 1.26 3.89
C SER A 317 10.32 0.25 3.29
N LEU A 318 9.99 -1.05 3.37
CA LEU A 318 10.86 -2.11 2.84
C LEU A 318 11.04 -2.01 1.32
N ALA A 319 9.97 -1.63 0.59
CA ALA A 319 10.06 -1.32 -0.84
C ALA A 319 10.50 0.12 -1.14
N GLY A 320 10.92 0.91 -0.16
CA GLY A 320 11.41 2.27 -0.40
C GLY A 320 10.30 3.30 -0.65
N ASN A 321 9.05 2.99 -0.28
CA ASN A 321 7.95 3.96 -0.28
C ASN A 321 8.02 4.83 0.97
N THR A 322 7.66 6.09 0.84
CA THR A 322 7.74 7.05 1.94
C THR A 322 6.69 6.75 3.01
N VAL A 323 7.13 6.64 4.27
CA VAL A 323 6.24 6.65 5.44
C VAL A 323 6.23 8.08 5.98
N TYR A 324 5.05 8.73 5.92
CA TYR A 324 4.91 10.13 6.31
C TYR A 324 4.68 10.30 7.81
N LEU A 325 5.18 11.40 8.37
CA LEU A 325 4.90 11.89 9.71
C LEU A 325 4.40 13.33 9.62
N LEU A 326 3.23 13.61 10.18
CA LEU A 326 2.75 14.97 10.41
C LEU A 326 3.02 15.33 11.87
N THR A 327 3.57 16.53 12.08
CA THR A 327 3.60 17.17 13.40
C THR A 327 2.64 18.34 13.38
N ILE A 328 1.59 18.29 14.20
CA ILE A 328 0.51 19.29 14.23
C ILE A 328 0.47 19.95 15.61
N THR A 329 0.71 21.25 15.67
CA THR A 329 0.61 22.06 16.90
C THR A 329 0.63 23.55 16.53
N SER A 330 0.02 24.40 17.35
CA SER A 330 0.05 25.85 17.12
C SER A 330 1.49 26.37 17.16
N PRO A 331 1.88 27.29 16.25
CA PRO A 331 3.20 27.88 16.26
C PRO A 331 3.40 28.62 17.58
N SER A 332 4.57 28.46 18.20
CA SER A 332 4.91 29.17 19.43
C SER A 332 6.20 29.95 19.21
N GLN A 333 6.22 31.19 19.69
CA GLN A 333 7.43 32.01 19.75
C GLN A 333 8.31 31.65 20.95
N ASN A 334 7.84 30.76 21.83
CA ASN A 334 8.55 30.30 23.03
C ASN A 334 8.81 28.78 22.93
N PRO A 335 9.99 28.35 22.43
CA PRO A 335 10.32 26.94 22.27
C PRO A 335 10.26 26.11 23.57
N PRO A 336 10.73 26.61 24.73
CA PRO A 336 10.54 25.94 26.03
C PRO A 336 9.08 25.62 26.36
N ALA A 337 8.15 26.57 26.17
CA ALA A 337 6.73 26.34 26.42
C ALA A 337 6.13 25.29 25.48
N THR A 338 6.68 25.17 24.26
CA THR A 338 6.27 24.13 23.30
C THR A 338 6.75 22.76 23.72
N ALA A 339 7.99 22.66 24.22
CA ALA A 339 8.56 21.39 24.68
C ALA A 339 7.82 20.81 25.89
N ALA A 340 7.11 21.63 26.67
CA ALA A 340 6.30 21.19 27.79
C ALA A 340 4.92 20.61 27.39
N LYS A 341 4.48 20.79 26.13
CA LYS A 341 3.18 20.26 25.67
C LYS A 341 3.20 18.73 25.66
N LYS A 342 2.06 18.13 26.02
CA LYS A 342 1.87 16.68 25.92
C LYS A 342 1.77 16.27 24.44
N ALA A 343 2.39 15.14 24.10
CA ALA A 343 2.30 14.57 22.77
C ALA A 343 1.13 13.57 22.67
N VAL A 344 0.36 13.65 21.59
CA VAL A 344 -0.67 12.67 21.21
C VAL A 344 -0.22 11.99 19.93
N VAL A 345 -0.08 10.67 19.95
CA VAL A 345 0.42 9.90 18.81
C VAL A 345 -0.74 9.14 18.17
N LEU A 346 -0.95 9.34 16.87
CA LEU A 346 -1.93 8.60 16.09
C LEU A 346 -1.25 7.88 14.93
N SER A 347 -1.66 6.64 14.68
CA SER A 347 -1.22 5.91 13.50
C SER A 347 -2.37 5.11 12.88
N ALA A 348 -2.31 4.88 11.58
CA ALA A 348 -3.31 4.10 10.87
C ALA A 348 -2.66 3.18 9.82
N ARG A 349 -3.47 2.24 9.29
CA ARG A 349 -3.10 1.27 8.25
C ARG A 349 -1.83 0.48 8.59
N VAL A 350 -1.76 -0.04 9.82
CA VAL A 350 -0.77 -1.07 10.17
C VAL A 350 -1.05 -2.36 9.38
N HIS A 351 -2.33 -2.72 9.28
CA HIS A 351 -2.82 -3.69 8.32
C HIS A 351 -3.30 -2.95 7.06
N PRO A 352 -2.85 -3.37 5.86
CA PRO A 352 -3.12 -2.65 4.63
C PRO A 352 -4.57 -2.73 4.16
N GLY A 353 -5.28 -3.84 4.38
CA GLY A 353 -6.65 -4.03 3.93
C GLY A 353 -7.73 -3.40 4.81
N GLU A 354 -7.35 -2.76 5.93
CA GLU A 354 -8.26 -2.05 6.85
C GLU A 354 -8.43 -0.59 6.40
N THR A 355 -8.97 -0.39 5.19
CA THR A 355 -9.06 0.94 4.55
C THR A 355 -9.92 1.95 5.32
N ASN A 356 -10.88 1.47 6.12
CA ASN A 356 -11.64 2.29 7.06
C ASN A 356 -10.73 3.11 7.98
N GLY A 357 -9.57 2.58 8.37
CA GLY A 357 -8.58 3.31 9.17
C GLY A 357 -8.03 4.56 8.48
N SER A 358 -7.90 4.55 7.14
CA SER A 358 -7.49 5.75 6.40
C SER A 358 -8.58 6.81 6.32
N TRP A 359 -9.84 6.40 6.15
CA TRP A 359 -10.96 7.34 6.11
C TRP A 359 -11.19 8.01 7.47
N VAL A 360 -11.10 7.24 8.57
CA VAL A 360 -11.13 7.81 9.93
C VAL A 360 -9.94 8.76 10.15
N MET A 361 -8.73 8.35 9.74
CA MET A 361 -7.55 9.21 9.83
C MET A 361 -7.69 10.51 9.05
N ARG A 362 -8.26 10.46 7.84
CA ARG A 362 -8.54 11.65 7.04
C ARG A 362 -9.55 12.56 7.73
N GLY A 363 -10.66 12.03 8.25
CA GLY A 363 -11.62 12.83 9.01
C GLY A 363 -11.00 13.50 10.25
N PHE A 364 -10.14 12.78 10.98
CA PHE A 364 -9.37 13.37 12.07
C PHE A 364 -8.47 14.51 11.59
N LEU A 365 -7.72 14.31 10.49
CA LEU A 365 -6.84 15.33 9.94
C LEU A 365 -7.62 16.55 9.44
N ASP A 366 -8.76 16.35 8.79
CA ASP A 366 -9.65 17.43 8.34
C ASP A 366 -10.15 18.26 9.53
N PHE A 367 -10.58 17.60 10.61
CA PHE A 367 -10.98 18.27 11.85
C PHE A 367 -9.82 19.01 12.52
N ILE A 368 -8.72 18.33 12.84
CA ILE A 368 -7.61 18.92 13.61
C ILE A 368 -6.82 19.95 12.82
N LEU A 369 -7.01 20.06 11.50
CA LEU A 369 -6.43 21.10 10.65
C LEU A 369 -7.42 22.23 10.30
N SER A 370 -8.68 22.11 10.70
CA SER A 370 -9.72 23.12 10.48
C SER A 370 -9.54 24.37 11.36
N ASP A 371 -10.37 25.36 11.07
CA ASP A 371 -10.59 26.60 11.82
C ASP A 371 -11.52 26.43 13.02
N SER A 372 -12.05 25.23 13.30
CA SER A 372 -12.88 24.97 14.47
C SER A 372 -12.19 25.43 15.78
N PRO A 373 -12.89 26.16 16.68
CA PRO A 373 -12.32 26.59 17.96
C PRO A 373 -11.75 25.43 18.79
N ASP A 374 -12.42 24.28 18.79
CA ASP A 374 -11.95 23.08 19.50
C ASP A 374 -10.64 22.56 18.88
N ALA A 375 -10.53 22.56 17.56
CA ALA A 375 -9.31 22.16 16.88
C ALA A 375 -8.15 23.13 17.18
N GLN A 376 -8.41 24.43 17.25
CA GLN A 376 -7.43 25.44 17.63
C GLN A 376 -6.93 25.21 19.06
N LEU A 377 -7.85 25.07 20.02
CA LEU A 377 -7.54 24.79 21.43
C LEU A 377 -6.71 23.51 21.58
N LEU A 378 -7.08 22.43 20.88
CA LEU A 378 -6.32 21.18 20.88
C LEU A 378 -4.89 21.38 20.35
N ARG A 379 -4.69 22.16 19.29
CA ARG A 379 -3.35 22.48 18.75
C ARG A 379 -2.53 23.38 19.69
N GLU A 380 -3.19 24.22 20.49
CA GLU A 380 -2.54 25.03 21.52
C GLU A 380 -2.05 24.16 22.69
N LEU A 381 -2.84 23.19 23.12
CA LEU A 381 -2.54 22.35 24.28
C LEU A 381 -1.61 21.16 23.98
N PHE A 382 -1.69 20.59 22.77
CA PHE A 382 -1.02 19.33 22.44
C PHE A 382 -0.09 19.45 21.22
N ILE A 383 0.81 18.47 21.12
CA ILE A 383 1.57 18.17 19.90
C ILE A 383 1.05 16.85 19.34
N PHE A 384 0.43 16.86 18.18
CA PHE A 384 0.01 15.64 17.51
C PHE A 384 1.12 15.12 16.60
N LYS A 385 1.47 13.84 16.76
CA LYS A 385 2.38 13.10 15.88
C LYS A 385 1.58 12.05 15.14
N VAL A 386 1.37 12.26 13.85
CA VAL A 386 0.44 11.45 13.06
C VAL A 386 1.18 10.69 11.97
N VAL A 387 1.03 9.36 11.96
CA VAL A 387 1.53 8.47 10.90
C VAL A 387 0.32 7.91 10.15
N PRO A 388 -0.14 8.57 9.07
CA PRO A 388 -1.44 8.25 8.46
C PRO A 388 -1.49 6.89 7.75
N MET A 389 -0.32 6.34 7.40
CA MET A 389 -0.21 5.02 6.80
C MET A 389 1.11 4.36 7.18
N LEU A 390 1.04 3.37 8.08
CA LEU A 390 2.21 2.63 8.56
C LEU A 390 2.72 1.59 7.55
N ASN A 391 1.85 1.04 6.72
CA ASN A 391 2.19 -0.04 5.80
C ASN A 391 1.91 0.33 4.33
N PRO A 392 2.58 1.36 3.76
CA PRO A 392 2.32 1.78 2.39
C PRO A 392 2.58 0.66 1.39
N ASP A 393 3.59 -0.19 1.62
CA ASP A 393 3.91 -1.29 0.71
C ASP A 393 2.78 -2.32 0.60
N GLY A 394 2.24 -2.75 1.73
CA GLY A 394 1.10 -3.66 1.75
C GLY A 394 -0.15 -3.05 1.10
N VAL A 395 -0.34 -1.73 1.26
CA VAL A 395 -1.45 -1.00 0.62
C VAL A 395 -1.28 -0.96 -0.89
N ILE A 396 -0.08 -0.64 -1.38
CA ILE A 396 0.23 -0.54 -2.79
C ILE A 396 -0.03 -1.88 -3.48
N VAL A 397 0.48 -2.99 -2.92
CA VAL A 397 0.33 -4.30 -3.56
C VAL A 397 -1.05 -4.92 -3.39
N GLY A 398 -1.93 -4.38 -2.53
CA GLY A 398 -3.24 -4.97 -2.26
C GLY A 398 -3.21 -6.16 -1.29
N ASN A 399 -2.28 -6.16 -0.33
CA ASN A 399 -2.33 -7.09 0.80
C ASN A 399 -3.48 -6.74 1.75
N TYR A 400 -3.91 -7.72 2.54
CA TYR A 400 -4.88 -7.57 3.60
C TYR A 400 -4.23 -7.25 4.96
N ARG A 401 -3.17 -7.96 5.36
CA ARG A 401 -2.64 -7.93 6.74
C ARG A 401 -1.14 -7.65 6.83
N CYS A 402 -0.34 -8.28 6.00
CA CYS A 402 1.11 -8.29 6.11
C CYS A 402 1.79 -7.13 5.34
N SER A 403 2.99 -6.77 5.82
CA SER A 403 3.98 -6.02 5.02
C SER A 403 4.68 -6.95 4.01
N LEU A 404 5.57 -6.41 3.17
CA LEU A 404 6.38 -7.21 2.24
C LEU A 404 7.44 -8.09 2.92
N ALA A 405 7.63 -7.97 4.25
CA ALA A 405 8.36 -8.97 5.02
C ALA A 405 7.56 -10.27 5.21
N GLY A 406 6.33 -10.37 4.69
CA GLY A 406 5.43 -11.52 4.88
C GLY A 406 4.89 -11.63 6.31
N ARG A 407 4.99 -10.56 7.11
CA ARG A 407 4.67 -10.54 8.54
C ARG A 407 3.71 -9.40 8.91
N ASP A 408 2.90 -9.68 9.91
CA ASP A 408 1.99 -8.74 10.57
C ASP A 408 2.80 -7.68 11.35
N LEU A 409 2.76 -6.42 10.90
CA LEU A 409 3.47 -5.32 11.57
C LEU A 409 2.97 -5.08 13.00
N ASN A 410 1.70 -5.35 13.28
CA ASN A 410 1.07 -5.23 14.59
C ASN A 410 1.44 -6.38 15.55
N ARG A 411 2.39 -7.24 15.17
CA ARG A 411 3.04 -8.22 16.05
C ARG A 411 4.54 -7.97 16.21
N ASN A 412 5.05 -6.86 15.66
CA ASN A 412 6.47 -6.58 15.57
C ASN A 412 6.89 -5.25 16.24
N TYR A 413 6.07 -4.65 17.11
CA TYR A 413 6.41 -3.42 17.84
C TYR A 413 7.66 -3.53 18.74
N GLN A 414 7.96 -4.74 19.22
CA GLN A 414 9.16 -5.00 20.02
C GLN A 414 10.40 -5.33 19.19
N THR A 415 10.30 -5.36 17.85
CA THR A 415 11.40 -5.78 16.97
C THR A 415 12.65 -4.91 17.14
N VAL A 416 13.80 -5.56 17.03
CA VAL A 416 15.12 -4.91 16.89
C VAL A 416 15.57 -4.83 15.42
N LEU A 417 14.87 -5.53 14.52
CA LEU A 417 15.19 -5.64 13.11
C LEU A 417 14.71 -4.42 12.33
N LYS A 418 15.47 -3.33 12.42
CA LYS A 418 15.17 -2.06 11.75
C LYS A 418 14.96 -2.22 10.25
N GLU A 419 15.83 -2.97 9.58
CA GLU A 419 15.80 -3.09 8.11
C GLU A 419 14.62 -3.95 7.61
N SER A 420 14.14 -4.91 8.41
CA SER A 420 12.96 -5.72 8.07
C SER A 420 11.63 -5.04 8.42
N PHE A 421 11.64 -4.17 9.44
CA PHE A 421 10.45 -3.49 9.95
C PHE A 421 10.67 -1.98 10.14
N PRO A 422 11.12 -1.24 9.10
CA PRO A 422 11.53 0.15 9.26
C PRO A 422 10.40 1.04 9.75
N CYS A 423 9.17 0.85 9.25
CA CYS A 423 8.01 1.65 9.65
C CYS A 423 7.75 1.58 11.16
N ILE A 424 7.78 0.37 11.72
CA ILE A 424 7.50 0.14 13.15
C ILE A 424 8.67 0.58 14.02
N TRP A 425 9.90 0.26 13.63
CA TRP A 425 11.08 0.65 14.38
C TRP A 425 11.21 2.17 14.49
N HIS A 426 11.04 2.89 13.37
CA HIS A 426 11.11 4.35 13.35
C HIS A 426 9.94 5.00 14.08
N THR A 427 8.73 4.44 14.01
CA THR A 427 7.59 4.91 14.81
C THR A 427 7.88 4.79 16.31
N ARG A 428 8.39 3.64 16.78
CA ARG A 428 8.77 3.46 18.18
C ARG A 428 9.85 4.45 18.62
N ARG A 429 10.89 4.64 17.80
CA ARG A 429 11.95 5.61 18.09
C ARG A 429 11.47 7.05 18.12
N MET A 430 10.46 7.39 17.31
CA MET A 430 9.81 8.69 17.35
C MET A 430 9.04 8.90 18.66
N ILE A 431 8.40 7.87 19.21
CA ILE A 431 7.69 7.93 20.49
C ILE A 431 8.64 8.01 21.70
N GLN A 432 9.82 7.37 21.61
CA GLN A 432 10.81 7.37 22.69
C GLN A 432 11.59 8.68 22.84
N ARG A 433 11.52 9.56 21.84
CA ARG A 433 12.19 10.86 21.81
C ARG A 433 11.19 11.94 22.16
#